data_AF-A0AA36FW87-F1
#
_entry.id   AF-A0AA36FW87-F1
#
_cell.length_a   1.000
_cell.length_b   1.000
_cell.length_c   1.000
_cell.angle_alpha   90.00
_cell.angle_beta   90.00
_cell.angle_gamma   90.00
#
_symmetry.space_group_name_H-M   'P 1'
#
loop_
_entity.id
_entity.type
_entity.pdbx_description
1 polymer ?
#
loop_
_entity_poly.entity_id
_entity_poly.type
_entity_poly.pdbx_seq_one_letter_code
_entity_poly.pdbx_strand_id
1 'polypeptide(L)'
;MTGDPVSSEICEGKINNKKAYLCDQKSLKSGCDYAKLSYLFDNWSTVIFSVCMSLWATLFLEGWKRYHSAVAHRWGLMDFVCEEKTIRPDFLYRIKTRRYNPITQKEEPYLSVKKKTVNILASGATVLFFIFLVVAFVFGMIVYRVLVRGLLMSAGDSQYGFVLVSVTAATINMVVIVLMSSLYNKLAHRLTVWECPRTQHDFDNQYTFKVFLFQFVNYYSSLFYIAFFKHFKEFFQLFFVDLSLDLTRKAD
;
A
#
# COMPACT_ATOMS: atom_id res chain seq x y z
N MET A 1 24.92 28.85 4.01
CA MET A 1 24.66 27.56 3.37
C MET A 1 25.83 26.65 3.66
N THR A 2 25.95 26.26 4.93
CA THR A 2 27.03 25.46 5.47
C THR A 2 26.76 24.00 5.13
N GLY A 3 27.62 23.41 4.29
CA GLY A 3 27.49 22.03 3.84
C GLY A 3 27.69 21.06 4.98
N ASP A 4 26.85 20.03 5.00
CA ASP A 4 26.85 19.01 6.04
C ASP A 4 28.13 18.16 5.99
N PRO A 5 28.85 17.99 7.12
CA PRO A 5 30.17 17.36 7.15
C PRO A 5 30.14 15.90 6.70
N VAL A 6 29.04 15.18 6.96
CA VAL A 6 28.89 13.77 6.60
C VAL A 6 28.76 13.60 5.09
N SER A 7 27.97 14.45 4.42
CA SER A 7 27.79 14.38 2.97
C SER A 7 29.07 14.78 2.22
N SER A 8 29.80 15.78 2.71
CA SER A 8 31.08 16.19 2.14
C SER A 8 32.17 15.14 2.37
N GLU A 9 32.20 14.47 3.53
CA GLU A 9 33.13 13.37 3.81
C GLU A 9 32.96 12.17 2.86
N ILE A 10 31.70 11.81 2.53
CA ILE A 10 31.39 10.74 1.56
C ILE A 10 31.81 11.14 0.14
N CYS A 11 31.61 12.40 -0.24
CA CYS A 11 31.95 12.93 -1.56
C CYS A 11 33.45 13.17 -1.76
N GLU A 12 34.17 13.55 -0.70
CA GLU A 12 35.62 13.79 -0.69
C GLU A 12 36.43 12.51 -0.52
N GLY A 13 35.80 11.39 -0.10
CA GLY A 13 36.47 10.09 0.03
C GLY A 13 37.53 10.04 1.14
N LYS A 14 37.45 10.93 2.14
CA LYS A 14 38.44 11.02 3.23
C LYS A 14 38.40 9.82 4.20
N ILE A 15 37.38 8.96 4.12
CA ILE A 15 37.28 7.70 4.88
C ILE A 15 38.09 6.62 4.15
N ASN A 16 39.41 6.68 4.24
CA ASN A 16 40.30 5.73 3.55
C ASN A 16 40.50 4.37 4.24
N ASN A 17 39.95 4.12 5.44
CA ASN A 17 40.41 2.96 6.25
C ASN A 17 39.33 2.18 7.05
N LYS A 18 38.09 2.09 6.56
CA LYS A 18 37.19 1.01 6.99
C LYS A 18 36.62 0.32 5.76
N LYS A 19 37.31 -0.74 5.32
CA LYS A 19 36.79 -1.69 4.34
C LYS A 19 35.42 -2.16 4.84
N ALA A 20 34.36 -1.81 4.11
CA ALA A 20 33.07 -2.41 4.33
C ALA A 20 33.20 -3.90 4.03
N TYR A 21 32.91 -4.75 5.01
CA TYR A 21 33.00 -6.22 4.90
C TYR A 21 31.90 -6.82 3.99
N LEU A 22 31.09 -6.00 3.33
CA LEU A 22 30.17 -6.45 2.28
C LEU A 22 30.91 -6.45 0.94
N CYS A 23 31.00 -7.63 0.32
CA CYS A 23 31.62 -7.90 -0.98
C CYS A 23 31.09 -7.00 -2.12
N ASP A 24 31.61 -5.78 -2.24
CA ASP A 24 31.84 -5.09 -3.51
C ASP A 24 32.81 -3.93 -3.26
N GLN A 25 34.00 -3.96 -3.84
CA GLN A 25 35.00 -2.89 -3.72
C GLN A 25 34.60 -1.71 -4.61
N LYS A 26 33.44 -1.11 -4.36
CA LYS A 26 32.98 0.11 -5.02
C LYS A 26 33.41 1.32 -4.21
N SER A 27 33.94 2.33 -4.92
CA SER A 27 34.35 3.59 -4.31
C SER A 27 33.16 4.26 -3.63
N LEU A 28 33.32 4.62 -2.34
CA LEU A 28 32.33 5.35 -1.53
C LEU A 28 31.83 6.62 -2.22
N LYS A 29 32.68 7.22 -3.06
CA LYS A 29 32.39 8.41 -3.88
C LYS A 29 31.20 8.22 -4.83
N SER A 30 30.92 6.99 -5.27
CA SER A 30 29.77 6.67 -6.15
C SER A 30 28.40 6.88 -5.48
N GLY A 31 28.35 6.96 -4.15
CA GLY A 31 27.13 7.27 -3.38
C GLY A 31 26.94 8.75 -3.04
N CYS A 32 27.81 9.66 -3.50
CA CYS A 32 27.80 11.08 -3.16
C CYS A 32 26.45 11.77 -3.50
N ASP A 33 25.87 11.47 -4.67
CA ASP A 33 24.60 12.05 -5.09
C ASP A 33 23.43 11.57 -4.21
N TYR A 34 23.44 10.29 -3.83
CA TYR A 34 22.45 9.74 -2.90
C TYR A 34 22.59 10.36 -1.51
N ALA A 35 23.82 10.57 -1.01
CA ALA A 35 24.07 11.18 0.29
C ALA A 35 23.60 12.65 0.35
N LYS A 36 23.87 13.44 -0.70
CA LYS A 36 23.35 14.82 -0.80
C LYS A 36 21.81 14.84 -0.86
N LEU A 37 21.21 13.91 -1.59
CA LEU A 37 19.75 13.81 -1.68
C LEU A 37 19.12 13.41 -0.34
N SER A 38 19.71 12.46 0.38
CA SER A 38 19.24 12.06 1.72
C SER A 38 19.26 13.25 2.67
N TYR A 39 20.34 14.06 2.67
CA TYR A 39 20.42 15.25 3.52
C TYR A 39 19.31 16.28 3.25
N LEU A 40 18.90 16.45 1.98
CA LEU A 40 17.80 17.35 1.65
C LEU A 40 16.46 16.88 2.23
N PHE A 41 16.26 15.57 2.36
CA PHE A 41 15.04 14.96 2.90
C PHE A 41 15.10 14.70 4.43
N ASP A 42 16.27 14.42 4.97
CA ASP A 42 16.51 14.09 6.37
C ASP A 42 17.00 15.32 7.16
N ASN A 43 16.23 16.41 7.11
CA ASN A 43 16.53 17.67 7.79
C ASN A 43 15.44 18.04 8.82
N TRP A 44 15.75 18.96 9.74
CA TRP A 44 14.77 19.42 10.75
C TRP A 44 13.50 20.03 10.13
N SER A 45 13.59 20.52 8.90
CA SER A 45 12.45 21.04 8.16
C SER A 45 11.40 19.97 7.82
N THR A 46 11.79 18.73 7.50
CA THR A 46 10.82 17.66 7.22
C THR A 46 10.05 17.23 8.47
N VAL A 47 10.66 17.32 9.66
CA VAL A 47 9.97 17.09 10.93
C VAL A 47 8.85 18.12 11.14
N ILE A 48 9.16 19.41 10.99
CA ILE A 48 8.17 20.50 11.10
C ILE A 48 7.08 20.33 10.05
N PHE A 49 7.47 19.99 8.81
CA PHE A 49 6.52 19.72 7.73
C PHE A 49 5.55 18.58 8.06
N SER A 50 6.00 17.49 8.69
CA SER A 50 5.12 16.39 9.08
C SER A 50 4.02 16.82 10.07
N VAL A 51 4.37 17.69 11.03
CA VAL A 51 3.40 18.27 11.97
C VAL A 51 2.42 19.18 11.25
N CYS A 52 2.90 20.05 10.36
CA CYS A 52 2.04 20.91 9.54
C CYS A 52 1.09 20.08 8.65
N MET A 53 1.54 18.98 8.05
CA MET A 53 0.71 18.11 7.21
C MET A 53 -0.39 17.40 8.00
N SER A 54 -0.11 16.98 9.23
CA SER A 54 -1.14 16.36 10.10
C SER A 54 -2.21 17.37 10.55
N LEU A 55 -1.78 18.59 10.92
CA LEU A 55 -2.70 19.69 11.22
C LEU A 55 -3.53 20.07 9.99
N TRP A 56 -2.89 20.23 8.83
CA TRP A 56 -3.57 20.54 7.58
C TRP A 56 -4.59 19.48 7.19
N ALA A 57 -4.25 18.19 7.28
CA ALA A 57 -5.18 17.11 6.98
C ALA A 57 -6.43 17.15 7.87
N THR A 58 -6.26 17.45 9.16
CA THR A 58 -7.37 17.57 10.11
C THR A 58 -8.26 18.77 9.78
N LEU A 59 -7.66 19.94 9.54
CA LEU A 59 -8.38 21.15 9.15
C LEU A 59 -9.10 20.98 7.82
N PHE A 60 -8.49 20.29 6.87
CA PHE A 60 -9.09 19.98 5.58
C PHE A 60 -10.32 19.09 5.74
N LEU A 61 -10.24 18.01 6.52
CA LEU A 61 -11.37 17.10 6.74
C LEU A 61 -12.53 17.81 7.47
N GLU A 62 -12.25 18.58 8.51
CA GLU A 62 -13.29 19.35 9.23
C GLU A 62 -13.88 20.46 8.36
N GLY A 63 -13.05 21.16 7.59
CA GLY A 63 -13.49 22.15 6.60
C GLY A 63 -14.38 21.52 5.53
N TRP A 64 -14.00 20.34 5.03
CA TRP A 64 -14.77 19.60 4.03
C TRP A 64 -16.13 19.14 4.58
N LYS A 65 -16.20 18.63 5.82
CA LYS A 65 -17.48 18.27 6.46
C LYS A 65 -18.43 19.47 6.56
N ARG A 66 -17.92 20.64 6.97
CA ARG A 66 -18.70 21.88 7.04
C ARG A 66 -19.17 22.33 5.65
N TYR A 67 -18.27 22.30 4.67
CA TYR A 67 -18.58 22.66 3.28
C TYR A 67 -19.66 21.74 2.70
N HIS A 68 -19.49 20.43 2.86
CA HIS A 68 -20.44 19.42 2.39
C HIS A 68 -21.83 19.63 3.00
N SER A 69 -21.92 19.89 4.31
CA SER A 69 -23.20 20.20 4.98
C SER A 69 -23.87 21.48 4.45
N ALA A 70 -23.08 22.55 4.25
CA ALA A 70 -23.61 23.81 3.70
C ALA A 70 -24.14 23.63 2.26
N VAL A 71 -23.45 22.84 1.43
CA VAL A 71 -23.89 22.52 0.06
C VAL A 71 -25.15 21.66 0.10
N ALA A 72 -25.18 20.61 0.93
CA ALA A 72 -26.35 19.74 1.08
C ALA A 72 -27.60 20.55 1.52
N HIS A 73 -27.44 21.49 2.45
CA HIS A 73 -28.53 22.38 2.86
C HIS A 73 -28.99 23.30 1.72
N ARG A 74 -28.06 23.95 0.99
CA ARG A 74 -28.39 24.84 -0.14
C ARG A 74 -29.13 24.12 -1.27
N TRP A 75 -28.80 22.85 -1.50
CA TRP A 75 -29.43 22.04 -2.54
C TRP A 75 -30.67 21.29 -2.04
N GLY A 76 -31.07 21.47 -0.78
CA GLY A 76 -32.23 20.79 -0.20
C GLY A 76 -32.06 19.27 -0.08
N LEU A 77 -30.82 18.77 0.00
CA LEU A 77 -30.49 17.35 -0.04
C LEU A 77 -30.61 16.62 1.32
N MET A 78 -31.05 17.31 2.38
CA MET A 78 -31.04 16.76 3.74
C MET A 78 -32.02 15.59 3.93
N ASP A 79 -33.11 15.56 3.16
CA ASP A 79 -34.18 14.55 3.28
C ASP A 79 -34.00 13.34 2.32
N PHE A 80 -33.02 13.36 1.42
CA PHE A 80 -32.82 12.33 0.39
C PHE A 80 -32.46 10.94 0.94
N VAL A 81 -31.99 10.86 2.20
CA VAL A 81 -31.65 9.59 2.88
C VAL A 81 -32.86 8.64 3.00
N CYS A 82 -34.08 9.18 3.01
CA CYS A 82 -35.30 8.36 3.06
C CYS A 82 -35.69 7.80 1.68
N GLU A 83 -35.43 8.51 0.59
CA GLU A 83 -35.74 8.07 -0.78
C GLU A 83 -34.72 7.06 -1.34
N GLU A 84 -33.46 7.09 -0.88
CA GLU A 84 -32.40 6.18 -1.34
C GLU A 84 -32.60 4.71 -0.90
N LYS A 85 -33.61 4.42 -0.08
CA LYS A 85 -33.97 3.07 0.36
C LYS A 85 -34.67 2.23 -0.70
N THR A 86 -34.58 2.60 -1.98
CA THR A 86 -35.12 1.77 -3.07
C THR A 86 -34.44 0.40 -3.09
N ILE A 87 -35.27 -0.64 -3.14
CA ILE A 87 -34.79 -2.02 -3.17
C ILE A 87 -34.32 -2.32 -4.58
N ARG A 88 -33.11 -2.85 -4.71
CA ARG A 88 -32.49 -3.15 -6.00
C ARG A 88 -33.28 -4.27 -6.72
N PRO A 89 -33.55 -4.19 -8.03
CA PRO A 89 -34.35 -5.20 -8.73
C PRO A 89 -33.71 -6.60 -8.68
N ASP A 90 -32.37 -6.69 -8.71
CA ASP A 90 -31.63 -7.95 -8.54
C ASP A 90 -31.95 -8.65 -7.21
N PHE A 91 -32.16 -7.87 -6.14
CA PHE A 91 -32.49 -8.39 -4.82
C PHE A 91 -33.92 -8.96 -4.81
N LEU A 92 -34.87 -8.23 -5.42
CA LEU A 92 -36.27 -8.67 -5.56
C LEU A 92 -36.39 -9.95 -6.37
N TYR A 93 -35.61 -10.09 -7.43
CA TYR A 93 -35.60 -11.29 -8.28
C TYR A 93 -35.01 -12.51 -7.56
N ARG A 94 -33.91 -12.32 -6.81
CA ARG A 94 -33.19 -13.42 -6.15
C ARG A 94 -33.85 -13.91 -4.86
N ILE A 95 -34.52 -13.02 -4.12
CA ILE A 95 -35.07 -13.32 -2.79
C ILE A 95 -36.58 -13.47 -2.86
N LYS A 96 -37.05 -14.72 -2.75
CA LYS A 96 -38.49 -15.05 -2.71
C LYS A 96 -39.07 -15.04 -1.28
N THR A 97 -38.22 -15.07 -0.26
CA THR A 97 -38.64 -15.08 1.14
C THR A 97 -39.07 -13.69 1.59
N ARG A 98 -40.26 -13.59 2.19
CA ARG A 98 -40.82 -12.33 2.72
C ARG A 98 -40.96 -12.41 4.24
N ARG A 99 -40.88 -11.25 4.89
CA ARG A 99 -41.10 -11.09 6.33
C ARG A 99 -41.92 -9.82 6.57
N TYR A 100 -42.91 -9.91 7.45
CA TYR A 100 -43.71 -8.76 7.86
C TYR A 100 -42.87 -7.82 8.74
N ASN A 101 -42.85 -6.53 8.40
CA ASN A 101 -42.19 -5.50 9.19
C ASN A 101 -43.23 -4.75 10.05
N PRO A 102 -43.14 -4.80 11.39
CA PRO A 102 -44.14 -4.20 12.28
C PRO A 102 -44.17 -2.66 12.23
N ILE A 103 -43.12 -2.02 11.72
CA ILE A 103 -43.00 -0.55 11.65
C ILE A 103 -43.62 -0.03 10.35
N THR A 104 -43.30 -0.65 9.21
CA THR A 104 -43.80 -0.23 7.89
C THR A 104 -45.14 -0.86 7.52
N GLN A 105 -45.61 -1.83 8.32
CA GLN A 105 -46.85 -2.60 8.12
C GLN A 105 -46.97 -3.25 6.74
N LYS A 106 -45.83 -3.61 6.13
CA LYS A 106 -45.75 -4.20 4.79
C LYS A 106 -44.89 -5.46 4.83
N GLU A 107 -45.19 -6.39 3.93
CA GLU A 107 -44.33 -7.54 3.69
C GLU A 107 -43.13 -7.15 2.85
N GLU A 108 -41.93 -7.30 3.43
CA GLU A 108 -40.67 -6.96 2.76
C GLU A 108 -39.86 -8.22 2.44
N PRO A 109 -39.16 -8.25 1.30
CA PRO A 109 -38.24 -9.33 0.98
C PRO A 109 -37.10 -9.37 2.00
N TYR A 110 -36.84 -10.54 2.57
CA TYR A 110 -35.91 -10.71 3.68
C TYR A 110 -34.93 -11.84 3.40
N LEU A 111 -33.64 -11.54 3.48
CA LEU A 111 -32.55 -12.52 3.46
C LEU A 111 -32.22 -12.95 4.89
N SER A 112 -32.22 -14.26 5.15
CA SER A 112 -31.85 -14.82 6.45
C SER A 112 -30.47 -14.34 6.89
N VAL A 113 -30.36 -13.84 8.14
CA VAL A 113 -29.10 -13.31 8.70
C VAL A 113 -27.97 -14.33 8.61
N LYS A 114 -28.25 -15.61 8.87
CA LYS A 114 -27.23 -16.68 8.79
C LYS A 114 -26.62 -16.77 7.39
N LYS A 115 -27.46 -16.76 6.36
CA LYS A 115 -27.02 -16.81 4.96
C LYS A 115 -26.28 -15.54 4.57
N LYS A 116 -26.77 -14.37 4.99
CA LYS A 116 -26.11 -13.08 4.78
C LYS A 116 -24.70 -13.06 5.40
N THR A 117 -24.56 -13.48 6.65
CA THR A 117 -23.28 -13.52 7.36
C THR A 117 -22.30 -14.48 6.72
N VAL A 118 -22.74 -15.69 6.32
CA VAL A 118 -21.87 -16.63 5.61
C VAL A 118 -21.39 -16.07 4.26
N ASN A 119 -22.27 -15.41 3.51
CA ASN A 119 -21.87 -14.80 2.23
C ASN A 119 -20.85 -13.66 2.44
N ILE A 120 -21.10 -12.78 3.42
CA ILE A 120 -20.16 -11.69 3.74
C ILE A 120 -18.82 -12.26 4.23
N LEU A 121 -18.84 -13.31 5.06
CA LEU A 121 -17.63 -13.94 5.56
C LEU A 121 -16.84 -14.61 4.43
N ALA A 122 -17.51 -15.35 3.53
CA ALA A 122 -16.87 -16.01 2.39
C ALA A 122 -16.26 -15.00 1.41
N SER A 123 -16.97 -13.91 1.13
CA SER A 123 -16.46 -12.80 0.32
C SER A 123 -15.28 -12.11 1.01
N GLY A 124 -15.37 -11.82 2.31
CA GLY A 124 -14.27 -11.28 3.10
C GLY A 124 -13.03 -12.18 3.08
N ALA A 125 -13.20 -13.50 3.25
CA ALA A 125 -12.12 -14.47 3.13
C ALA A 125 -11.48 -14.47 1.73
N THR A 126 -12.29 -14.35 0.68
CA THR A 126 -11.79 -14.24 -0.70
C THR A 126 -11.00 -12.95 -0.92
N VAL A 127 -11.46 -11.82 -0.37
CA VAL A 127 -10.72 -10.55 -0.42
C VAL A 127 -9.37 -10.67 0.30
N LEU A 128 -9.36 -11.26 1.49
CA LEU A 128 -8.12 -11.49 2.25
C LEU A 128 -7.13 -12.38 1.48
N PHE A 129 -7.62 -13.46 0.85
CA PHE A 129 -6.79 -14.32 0.01
C PHE A 129 -6.12 -13.54 -1.14
N PHE A 130 -6.87 -12.68 -1.83
CA PHE A 130 -6.31 -11.84 -2.90
C PHE A 130 -5.33 -10.79 -2.38
N ILE A 131 -5.56 -10.25 -1.18
CA ILE A 131 -4.61 -9.36 -0.50
C ILE A 131 -3.28 -10.08 -0.25
N PHE A 132 -3.31 -11.30 0.29
CA PHE A 132 -2.09 -12.10 0.49
C PHE A 132 -1.39 -12.43 -0.82
N LEU A 133 -2.15 -12.74 -1.89
CA LEU A 133 -1.60 -12.98 -3.22
C LEU A 133 -0.83 -11.77 -3.75
N VAL A 134 -1.40 -10.56 -3.63
CA VAL A 134 -0.72 -9.32 -4.03
C VAL A 134 0.56 -9.09 -3.22
N VAL A 135 0.51 -9.26 -1.90
CA VAL A 135 1.70 -9.12 -1.05
C VAL A 135 2.78 -10.12 -1.45
N ALA A 136 2.42 -11.37 -1.75
CA ALA A 136 3.36 -12.38 -2.22
C ALA A 136 3.97 -12.02 -3.59
N PHE A 137 3.17 -11.46 -4.50
CA PHE A 137 3.66 -11.02 -5.81
C PHE A 137 4.62 -9.82 -5.69
N VAL A 138 4.27 -8.82 -4.86
CA VAL A 138 5.14 -7.67 -4.56
C VAL A 138 6.45 -8.15 -3.94
N PHE A 139 6.40 -9.10 -3.01
CA PHE A 139 7.59 -9.72 -2.44
C PHE A 139 8.44 -10.45 -3.49
N GLY A 140 7.80 -11.22 -4.37
CA GLY A 140 8.47 -11.88 -5.50
C GLY A 140 9.18 -10.90 -6.44
N MET A 141 8.53 -9.76 -6.74
CA MET A 141 9.13 -8.67 -7.52
C MET A 141 10.37 -8.06 -6.85
N ILE A 142 10.34 -7.91 -5.53
CA ILE A 142 11.50 -7.43 -4.76
C ILE A 142 12.66 -8.44 -4.85
N VAL A 143 12.38 -9.73 -4.65
CA VAL A 143 13.38 -10.80 -4.75
C VAL A 143 13.98 -10.86 -6.16
N TYR A 144 13.15 -10.80 -7.21
CA TYR A 144 13.59 -10.72 -8.60
C TYR A 144 14.61 -9.59 -8.81
N ARG A 145 14.31 -8.38 -8.30
CA ARG A 145 15.22 -7.23 -8.40
C ARG A 145 16.56 -7.49 -7.71
N VAL A 146 16.58 -8.15 -6.55
CA VAL A 146 17.81 -8.49 -5.82
C VAL A 146 18.64 -9.53 -6.60
N LEU A 147 17.99 -10.58 -7.11
CA LEU A 147 18.66 -11.64 -7.86
C LEU A 147 19.28 -11.13 -9.17
N VAL A 148 18.51 -10.37 -9.96
CA VAL A 148 19.01 -9.82 -11.23
C VAL A 148 20.15 -8.85 -10.99
N ARG A 149 20.10 -8.02 -9.94
CA ARG A 149 21.23 -7.15 -9.56
C ARG A 149 22.48 -7.95 -9.21
N GLY A 150 22.34 -9.02 -8.42
CA GLY A 150 23.46 -9.90 -8.06
C GLY A 150 24.09 -10.57 -9.29
N LEU A 151 23.29 -11.07 -10.22
CA LEU A 151 23.78 -11.68 -11.46
C LEU A 151 24.49 -10.68 -12.37
N LEU A 152 23.93 -9.47 -12.52
CA LEU A 152 24.53 -8.45 -13.38
C LEU A 152 25.85 -7.90 -12.82
N MET A 153 25.96 -7.81 -11.49
CA MET A 153 27.22 -7.49 -10.81
C MET A 153 28.29 -8.55 -11.09
N SER A 154 27.91 -9.84 -11.08
CA SER A 154 28.81 -10.95 -11.43
C SER A 154 29.24 -10.92 -12.91
N ALA A 155 28.38 -10.44 -13.80
CA ALA A 155 28.63 -10.35 -15.24
C ALA A 155 29.51 -9.15 -15.68
N GLY A 156 29.87 -8.25 -14.76
CA GLY A 156 30.82 -7.15 -15.02
C GLY A 156 30.25 -5.89 -15.68
N ASP A 157 28.94 -5.82 -15.96
CA ASP A 157 28.31 -4.66 -16.60
C ASP A 157 27.72 -3.68 -15.57
N SER A 158 28.55 -2.74 -15.11
CA SER A 158 28.34 -2.09 -13.80
C SER A 158 27.60 -0.75 -13.81
N GLN A 159 27.55 0.00 -14.93
CA GLN A 159 26.90 1.32 -14.98
C GLN A 159 25.55 1.32 -15.70
N TYR A 160 25.48 0.81 -16.93
CA TYR A 160 24.21 0.72 -17.68
C TYR A 160 23.25 -0.29 -17.05
N GLY A 161 23.80 -1.36 -16.48
CA GLY A 161 23.06 -2.41 -15.84
C GLY A 161 22.20 -1.97 -14.65
N PHE A 162 22.67 -1.03 -13.82
CA PHE A 162 21.89 -0.55 -12.67
C PHE A 162 20.63 0.21 -13.07
N VAL A 163 20.78 1.13 -14.03
CA VAL A 163 19.67 1.96 -14.54
C VAL A 163 18.69 1.07 -15.28
N LEU A 164 19.18 0.19 -16.17
CA LEU A 164 18.35 -0.72 -16.95
C LEU A 164 17.54 -1.69 -16.06
N VAL A 165 18.15 -2.27 -15.02
CA VAL A 165 17.44 -3.14 -14.07
C VAL A 165 16.42 -2.35 -13.25
N SER A 166 16.73 -1.11 -12.87
CA SER A 166 15.80 -0.29 -12.08
C SER A 166 14.60 0.17 -12.90
N VAL A 167 14.81 0.57 -14.17
CA VAL A 167 13.76 0.96 -15.10
C VAL A 167 12.88 -0.25 -15.45
N THR A 168 13.47 -1.40 -15.80
CA THR A 168 12.70 -2.61 -16.11
C THR A 168 11.92 -3.13 -14.90
N ALA A 169 12.49 -3.08 -13.70
CA ALA A 169 11.77 -3.45 -12.48
C ALA A 169 10.57 -2.50 -12.21
N ALA A 170 10.74 -1.20 -12.43
CA ALA A 170 9.66 -0.22 -12.25
C ALA A 170 8.53 -0.43 -13.27
N THR A 171 8.86 -0.68 -14.54
CA THR A 171 7.86 -0.93 -15.58
C THR A 171 7.10 -2.23 -15.34
N ILE A 172 7.80 -3.32 -14.99
CA ILE A 172 7.14 -4.59 -14.65
C ILE A 172 6.21 -4.40 -13.44
N ASN A 173 6.67 -3.70 -12.40
CA ASN A 173 5.85 -3.43 -11.23
C ASN A 173 4.59 -2.61 -11.57
N MET A 174 4.71 -1.60 -12.44
CA MET A 174 3.55 -0.82 -12.91
C MET A 174 2.54 -1.71 -13.66
N VAL A 175 3.01 -2.53 -14.60
CA VAL A 175 2.16 -3.44 -15.39
C VAL A 175 1.40 -4.40 -14.47
N VAL A 176 2.09 -4.96 -13.49
CA VAL A 176 1.50 -5.88 -12.50
C VAL A 176 0.41 -5.18 -11.68
N ILE A 177 0.70 -3.99 -11.16
CA ILE A 177 -0.25 -3.23 -10.34
C ILE A 177 -1.52 -2.93 -11.13
N VAL A 178 -1.40 -2.52 -12.39
CA VAL A 178 -2.54 -2.23 -13.28
C VAL A 178 -3.34 -3.50 -13.58
N LEU A 179 -2.66 -4.59 -13.93
CA LEU A 179 -3.30 -5.87 -14.25
C LEU A 179 -4.07 -6.43 -13.04
N MET A 180 -3.42 -6.47 -11.87
CA MET A 180 -4.04 -6.94 -10.62
C MET A 180 -5.23 -6.08 -10.22
N SER A 181 -5.13 -4.75 -10.36
CA SER A 181 -6.25 -3.84 -10.09
C SER A 181 -7.43 -4.10 -11.01
N SER A 182 -7.19 -4.32 -12.30
CA SER A 182 -8.26 -4.62 -13.26
C SER A 182 -8.95 -5.95 -12.97
N LEU A 183 -8.18 -7.00 -12.68
CA LEU A 183 -8.70 -8.32 -12.33
C LEU A 183 -9.52 -8.27 -11.03
N TYR A 184 -9.01 -7.61 -10.00
CA TYR A 184 -9.70 -7.51 -8.73
C TYR A 184 -10.97 -6.66 -8.82
N ASN A 185 -11.00 -5.56 -9.59
CA ASN A 185 -12.21 -4.77 -9.78
C ASN A 185 -13.37 -5.61 -10.37
N LYS A 186 -13.07 -6.48 -11.35
CA LYS A 186 -14.05 -7.41 -11.93
C LYS A 186 -14.50 -8.45 -10.90
N LEU A 187 -13.56 -8.99 -10.13
CA LEU A 187 -13.84 -9.95 -9.07
C LEU A 187 -14.69 -9.33 -7.95
N ALA A 188 -14.32 -8.18 -7.43
CA ALA A 188 -15.02 -7.45 -6.38
C ALA A 188 -16.47 -7.17 -6.78
N HIS A 189 -16.70 -6.78 -8.03
CA HIS A 189 -18.06 -6.62 -8.55
C HIS A 189 -18.84 -7.95 -8.51
N ARG A 190 -18.26 -9.05 -8.99
CA ARG A 190 -18.89 -10.39 -8.95
C ARG A 190 -19.17 -10.85 -7.52
N LEU A 191 -18.25 -10.61 -6.58
CA LEU A 191 -18.41 -10.92 -5.16
C LEU A 191 -19.55 -10.12 -4.53
N THR A 192 -19.62 -8.82 -4.77
CA THR A 192 -20.69 -7.97 -4.21
C THR A 192 -22.06 -8.32 -4.82
N VAL A 193 -22.12 -8.71 -6.10
CA VAL A 193 -23.35 -9.25 -6.71
C VAL A 193 -23.76 -10.58 -6.02
N TRP A 194 -22.81 -11.42 -5.66
CA TRP A 194 -23.06 -12.68 -4.96
C TRP A 194 -23.51 -12.49 -3.50
N GLU A 195 -23.00 -11.48 -2.80
CA GLU A 195 -23.46 -11.09 -1.45
C GLU A 195 -24.92 -10.61 -1.43
N CYS A 196 -25.43 -10.14 -2.57
CA CYS A 196 -26.82 -9.71 -2.78
C CYS A 196 -27.29 -8.65 -1.74
N PRO A 197 -26.68 -7.45 -1.73
CA PRO A 197 -27.12 -6.33 -0.90
C PRO A 197 -28.54 -5.87 -1.29
N ARG A 198 -29.24 -5.26 -0.32
CA ARG A 198 -30.66 -4.89 -0.45
C ARG A 198 -30.86 -3.62 -1.27
N THR A 199 -30.06 -2.59 -1.01
CA THR A 199 -30.15 -1.27 -1.65
C THR A 199 -28.95 -1.04 -2.58
N GLN A 200 -29.08 -0.06 -3.47
CA GLN A 200 -27.97 0.36 -4.34
C GLN A 200 -26.83 0.98 -3.50
N HIS A 201 -27.15 1.83 -2.54
CA HIS A 201 -26.19 2.41 -1.60
C HIS A 201 -25.37 1.36 -0.84
N ASP A 202 -26.01 0.30 -0.34
CA ASP A 202 -25.30 -0.80 0.34
C ASP A 202 -24.36 -1.55 -0.61
N PHE A 203 -24.78 -1.74 -1.87
CA PHE A 203 -23.95 -2.35 -2.91
C PHE A 203 -22.71 -1.51 -3.18
N ASP A 204 -22.90 -0.21 -3.42
CA ASP A 204 -21.81 0.70 -3.78
C ASP A 204 -20.84 0.86 -2.62
N ASN A 205 -21.31 0.93 -1.37
CA ASN A 205 -20.44 0.98 -0.19
C ASN A 205 -19.63 -0.32 0.00
N GLN A 206 -20.27 -1.49 -0.10
CA GLN A 206 -19.58 -2.78 0.05
C GLN A 206 -18.56 -3.00 -1.08
N TYR A 207 -18.92 -2.65 -2.31
CA TYR A 207 -18.01 -2.70 -3.45
C TYR A 207 -16.83 -1.75 -3.28
N THR A 208 -17.11 -0.48 -2.97
CA THR A 208 -16.10 0.56 -2.77
C THR A 208 -15.14 0.18 -1.66
N PHE A 209 -15.64 -0.32 -0.53
CA PHE A 209 -14.79 -0.73 0.60
C PHE A 209 -13.82 -1.86 0.21
N LYS A 210 -14.28 -2.89 -0.49
CA LYS A 210 -13.42 -4.00 -0.95
C LYS A 210 -12.36 -3.53 -1.94
N VAL A 211 -12.77 -2.74 -2.93
CA VAL A 211 -11.86 -2.17 -3.94
C VAL A 211 -10.83 -1.26 -3.28
N PHE A 212 -11.26 -0.39 -2.38
CA PHE A 212 -10.38 0.49 -1.62
C PHE A 212 -9.35 -0.29 -0.80
N LEU A 213 -9.78 -1.30 -0.04
CA LEU A 213 -8.85 -2.14 0.75
C LEU A 213 -7.81 -2.82 -0.14
N PHE A 214 -8.23 -3.41 -1.24
CA PHE A 214 -7.31 -4.07 -2.17
C PHE A 214 -6.34 -3.08 -2.82
N GLN A 215 -6.84 -1.94 -3.31
CA GLN A 215 -6.01 -0.91 -3.93
C GLN A 215 -5.01 -0.32 -2.92
N PHE A 216 -5.45 -0.07 -1.69
CA PHE A 216 -4.59 0.41 -0.61
C PHE A 216 -3.38 -0.52 -0.42
N VAL A 217 -3.63 -1.83 -0.28
CA VAL A 217 -2.54 -2.81 -0.18
C VAL A 217 -1.71 -2.82 -1.45
N ASN A 218 -2.33 -2.89 -2.63
CA ASN A 218 -1.60 -3.01 -3.91
C ASN A 218 -0.65 -1.84 -4.19
N TYR A 219 -1.08 -0.60 -3.91
CA TYR A 219 -0.27 0.59 -4.15
C TYR A 219 0.74 0.87 -3.03
N TYR A 220 0.34 0.73 -1.78
CA TYR A 220 1.18 1.16 -0.66
C TYR A 220 2.09 0.04 -0.10
N SER A 221 1.85 -1.24 -0.40
CA SER A 221 2.67 -2.35 0.13
C SER A 221 4.15 -2.20 -0.15
N SER A 222 4.52 -1.77 -1.36
CA SER A 222 5.92 -1.56 -1.74
C SER A 222 6.56 -0.43 -0.93
N LEU A 223 5.81 0.64 -0.66
CA LEU A 223 6.27 1.77 0.16
C LEU A 223 6.41 1.37 1.63
N PHE A 224 5.44 0.63 2.18
CA PHE A 224 5.54 0.05 3.53
C PHE A 224 6.76 -0.87 3.67
N TYR A 225 7.02 -1.71 2.67
CA TYR A 225 8.21 -2.55 2.65
C TYR A 225 9.51 -1.74 2.69
N ILE A 226 9.63 -0.71 1.84
CA ILE A 226 10.83 0.13 1.78
C ILE A 226 11.04 0.91 3.09
N ALA A 227 9.97 1.49 3.63
CA ALA A 227 10.05 2.28 4.85
C ALA A 227 10.45 1.44 6.07
N PHE A 228 9.77 0.30 6.30
CA PHE A 228 9.91 -0.46 7.53
C PHE A 228 10.86 -1.67 7.42
N PHE A 229 10.77 -2.45 6.33
CA PHE A 229 11.42 -3.75 6.25
C PHE A 229 12.79 -3.72 5.57
N LYS A 230 13.02 -2.80 4.61
CA LYS A 230 14.31 -2.68 3.94
C LYS A 230 15.43 -2.26 4.91
N HIS A 231 15.20 -1.20 5.68
CA HIS A 231 16.16 -0.71 6.68
C HIS A 231 16.38 -1.73 7.80
N PHE A 232 15.35 -2.50 8.19
CA PHE A 232 15.48 -3.55 9.19
C PHE A 232 16.31 -4.75 8.71
N LYS A 233 16.19 -5.15 7.43
CA LYS A 233 17.02 -6.21 6.85
C LYS A 233 18.50 -5.82 6.79
N GLU A 234 18.81 -4.60 6.37
CA GLU A 234 20.20 -4.10 6.32
C GLU A 234 20.81 -4.03 7.73
N PHE A 235 20.03 -3.60 8.73
CA PHE A 235 20.44 -3.62 10.14
C PHE A 235 20.66 -5.03 10.70
N PHE A 236 19.74 -5.97 10.44
CA PHE A 236 19.84 -7.35 10.92
C PHE A 236 20.98 -8.12 10.25
N GLN A 237 21.23 -7.86 8.97
CA GLN A 237 22.35 -8.44 8.23
C GLN A 237 23.69 -7.90 8.73
N LEU A 238 23.78 -6.61 9.08
CA LEU A 238 24.96 -6.05 9.77
C LEU A 238 25.15 -6.68 11.16
N PHE A 239 24.09 -6.79 11.96
CA PHE A 239 24.16 -7.39 13.29
C PHE A 239 24.61 -8.86 13.27
N PHE A 240 24.11 -9.67 12.33
CA PHE A 240 24.53 -11.08 12.19
C PHE A 240 25.96 -11.22 11.66
N VAL A 241 26.38 -10.35 10.74
CA VAL A 241 27.76 -10.34 10.23
C VAL A 241 28.73 -9.91 11.34
N ASP A 242 28.40 -8.87 12.11
CA ASP A 242 29.17 -8.43 13.28
C ASP A 242 29.21 -9.51 14.38
N LEU A 243 28.08 -10.18 14.66
CA LEU A 243 28.03 -11.29 15.63
C LEU A 243 28.86 -12.49 15.16
N SER A 244 28.87 -12.79 13.85
CA SER A 244 29.70 -13.86 13.29
C SER A 244 31.19 -13.52 13.37
N LEU A 245 31.56 -12.26 13.10
CA LEU A 245 32.93 -11.75 13.21
C LEU A 245 33.44 -11.76 14.65
N ASP A 246 32.62 -11.36 15.62
CA ASP A 246 32.95 -11.41 17.04
C ASP A 246 33.06 -12.85 17.57
N LEU A 247 32.27 -13.79 17.05
CA LEU A 247 32.41 -15.21 17.39
C LEU A 247 33.69 -15.83 16.82
N THR A 248 34.10 -15.48 15.60
CA THR A 248 35.40 -15.91 15.05
C THR A 248 36.59 -15.26 15.76
N ARG A 249 36.49 -13.98 16.18
CA ARG A 249 37.57 -13.29 16.92
C ARG A 249 37.78 -13.82 18.34
N LYS A 250 36.76 -14.46 18.92
CA LYS A 250 36.82 -15.04 20.28
C LYS A 250 37.25 -16.52 20.28
N ALA A 251 37.44 -17.10 19.10
CA ALA A 251 37.87 -18.48 18.89
C ALA A 251 39.37 -18.62 18.53
N ASP A 252 40.06 -17.50 18.31
CA ASP A 252 41.54 -17.35 18.26
C ASP A 252 42.06 -16.69 19.55
#